data_AF-A0A7G4RGY7-F1
#
_entry.id   AF-A0A7G4RGY7-F1
#
_cell.length_a   1.000
_cell.length_b   1.000
_cell.length_c   1.000
_cell.angle_alpha   90.00
_cell.angle_beta   90.00
_cell.angle_gamma   90.00
#
_symmetry.space_group_name_H-M   'P 1'
#
loop_
_entity.id
_entity.type
_entity.pdbx_description
1 polymer ?
#
loop_
_entity_poly.entity_id
_entity_poly.type
_entity_poly.pdbx_seq_one_letter_code
_entity_poly.pdbx_strand_id
1 'polypeptide(L)'
;MRRKSSRTKNQLFQNLIAQAITNKVMFDYVLADNWFGSKANMVHIHKDLQKSFIIGIKSNRTLALSENDAKNGRYQQVRALELEEDVAHTVWLRGLDFPVRLLKKVQKRKRFNRNSLSCF
;
A
#
# COMPACT_ATOMS: atom_id res chain seq x y z
N MET A 1 -6.46 18.14 28.42
CA MET A 1 -6.47 16.66 28.40
C MET A 1 -6.98 16.18 27.03
N ARG A 2 -6.14 15.53 26.21
CA ARG A 2 -6.53 15.11 24.84
C ARG A 2 -7.04 13.65 24.90
N ARG A 3 -8.34 13.45 24.72
CA ARG A 3 -8.99 12.13 24.73
C ARG A 3 -8.34 11.25 23.65
N LYS A 4 -7.72 10.13 24.04
CA LYS A 4 -7.22 9.12 23.12
C LYS A 4 -8.33 8.08 22.92
N SER A 5 -8.69 7.81 21.67
CA SER A 5 -9.55 6.66 21.33
C SER A 5 -8.86 5.37 21.76
N SER A 6 -9.64 4.40 22.27
CA SER A 6 -9.13 3.06 22.58
C SER A 6 -8.82 2.25 21.32
N ARG A 7 -9.42 2.63 20.18
CA ARG A 7 -9.21 1.99 18.88
C ARG A 7 -8.39 2.85 17.95
N THR A 8 -7.43 2.23 17.28
CA THR A 8 -6.60 2.82 16.23
C THR A 8 -7.31 2.82 14.87
N LYS A 9 -6.89 3.70 13.96
CA LYS A 9 -7.43 3.74 12.58
C LYS A 9 -7.22 2.42 11.83
N ASN A 10 -6.11 1.74 12.06
CA ASN A 10 -5.84 0.43 11.44
C ASN A 10 -6.80 -0.64 11.94
N GLN A 11 -7.10 -0.66 13.25
CA GLN A 11 -8.10 -1.58 13.79
C GLN A 11 -9.49 -1.31 13.22
N LEU A 12 -9.87 -0.03 13.06
CA LEU A 12 -11.15 0.32 12.43
C LEU A 12 -11.20 -0.16 10.98
N PHE A 13 -10.12 0.02 10.22
CA PHE A 13 -10.01 -0.46 8.84
C PHE A 13 -10.14 -1.98 8.73
N GLN A 14 -9.40 -2.73 9.54
CA GLN A 14 -9.49 -4.20 9.57
C GLN A 14 -10.88 -4.68 9.95
N ASN A 15 -11.52 -4.04 10.93
CA ASN A 15 -12.89 -4.37 11.34
C ASN A 15 -13.91 -4.13 10.22
N LEU A 16 -13.74 -3.09 9.39
CA LEU A 16 -14.63 -2.85 8.24
C LEU A 16 -14.55 -3.97 7.22
N ILE A 17 -13.34 -4.45 6.92
CA ILE A 17 -13.14 -5.57 6.00
C ILE A 17 -13.73 -6.85 6.59
N ALA A 18 -13.47 -7.11 7.87
CA ALA A 18 -14.02 -8.26 8.58
C ALA A 18 -15.56 -8.24 8.56
N GLN A 19 -16.18 -7.09 8.80
CA GLN A 19 -17.63 -6.95 8.74
C GLN A 19 -18.18 -7.23 7.33
N ALA A 20 -17.51 -6.77 6.28
CA ALA A 20 -17.92 -7.06 4.90
C ALA A 20 -17.89 -8.58 4.62
N ILE A 21 -16.87 -9.28 5.11
CA ILE A 21 -16.77 -10.74 5.02
C ILE A 21 -17.87 -11.43 5.82
N THR A 22 -18.13 -11.00 7.06
CA THR A 22 -19.23 -11.53 7.89
C THR A 22 -20.59 -11.34 7.21
N ASN A 23 -20.78 -10.20 6.54
CA ASN A 23 -21.98 -9.89 5.77
C ASN A 23 -22.04 -10.64 4.42
N LYS A 24 -21.07 -11.51 4.12
CA LYS A 24 -20.95 -12.27 2.87
C LYS A 24 -20.95 -11.38 1.62
N VAL A 25 -20.41 -10.17 1.73
CA VAL A 25 -20.18 -9.31 0.58
C VAL A 25 -19.10 -9.95 -0.29
N MET A 26 -19.41 -10.17 -1.56
CA MET A 26 -18.47 -10.74 -2.52
C MET A 26 -17.57 -9.63 -3.06
N PHE A 27 -16.26 -9.72 -2.80
CA PHE A 27 -15.25 -8.81 -3.34
C PHE A 27 -13.89 -9.50 -3.44
N ASP A 28 -13.08 -9.07 -4.40
CA ASP A 28 -11.73 -9.61 -4.64
C ASP A 28 -10.62 -8.63 -4.25
N TYR A 29 -10.91 -7.32 -4.31
CA TYR A 29 -9.94 -6.26 -4.08
C TYR A 29 -10.37 -5.34 -2.95
N VAL A 30 -9.43 -5.02 -2.06
CA VAL A 30 -9.56 -3.94 -1.08
C VAL A 30 -8.87 -2.69 -1.61
N LEU A 31 -9.65 -1.64 -1.88
CA LEU A 31 -9.13 -0.32 -2.26
C LEU A 31 -8.97 0.56 -1.02
N ALA A 32 -7.78 1.11 -0.79
CA ALA A 32 -7.54 1.99 0.35
C ALA A 32 -6.54 3.11 0.06
N ASP A 33 -6.62 4.18 0.84
CA ASP A 33 -5.67 5.28 0.76
C ASP A 33 -4.32 4.94 1.44
N ASN A 34 -3.32 5.81 1.22
CA ASN A 34 -1.96 5.55 1.70
C ASN A 34 -1.78 5.52 3.22
N TRP A 35 -2.72 6.04 4.00
CA TRP A 35 -2.71 5.91 5.45
C TRP A 35 -2.86 4.46 5.90
N PHE A 36 -3.54 3.64 5.09
CA PHE A 36 -3.74 2.21 5.37
C PHE A 36 -2.68 1.32 4.71
N GLY A 37 -1.76 1.89 3.94
CA GLY A 37 -0.59 1.22 3.31
C GLY A 37 0.50 0.81 4.29
N SER A 38 0.11 0.15 5.38
CA SER A 38 1.03 -0.47 6.33
C SER A 38 1.29 -1.93 5.94
N LYS A 39 2.49 -2.43 6.26
CA LYS A 39 2.86 -3.83 5.98
C LYS A 39 1.89 -4.80 6.64
N ALA A 40 1.52 -4.52 7.90
CA ALA A 40 0.57 -5.34 8.65
C ALA A 40 -0.78 -5.45 7.93
N ASN A 41 -1.31 -4.35 7.40
CA ASN A 41 -2.58 -4.38 6.65
C ASN A 41 -2.43 -5.14 5.33
N MET A 42 -1.35 -4.94 4.59
CA MET A 42 -1.10 -5.64 3.32
C MET A 42 -0.97 -7.15 3.52
N VAL A 43 -0.22 -7.57 4.54
CA VAL A 43 -0.09 -8.99 4.94
C VAL A 43 -1.44 -9.54 5.36
N HIS A 44 -2.19 -8.81 6.18
CA HIS A 44 -3.50 -9.25 6.64
C HIS A 44 -4.47 -9.48 5.47
N ILE A 45 -4.56 -8.53 4.54
CA ILE A 45 -5.44 -8.65 3.37
C ILE A 45 -5.00 -9.81 2.47
N HIS A 46 -3.71 -9.92 2.18
CA HIS A 46 -3.21 -10.90 1.21
C HIS A 46 -3.13 -12.32 1.76
N LYS A 47 -2.63 -12.50 2.99
CA LYS A 47 -2.39 -13.82 3.58
C LYS A 47 -3.53 -14.30 4.44
N ASP A 48 -4.06 -13.46 5.32
CA ASP A 48 -5.09 -13.92 6.27
C ASP A 48 -6.46 -13.99 5.58
N LEU A 49 -6.77 -12.99 4.74
CA LEU A 49 -8.06 -12.91 4.05
C LEU A 49 -8.04 -13.49 2.64
N GLN A 50 -6.87 -13.81 2.09
CA GLN A 50 -6.70 -14.31 0.71
C GLN A 50 -7.35 -13.39 -0.33
N LYS A 51 -7.25 -12.06 -0.11
CA LYS A 51 -7.77 -11.02 -1.00
C LYS A 51 -6.64 -10.23 -1.65
N SER A 52 -6.95 -9.60 -2.77
CA SER A 52 -6.04 -8.65 -3.41
C SER A 52 -6.25 -7.24 -2.85
N PHE A 53 -5.29 -6.34 -3.07
CA PHE A 53 -5.39 -4.97 -2.61
C PHE A 53 -4.87 -3.98 -3.64
N ILE A 54 -5.44 -2.78 -3.63
CA ILE A 54 -4.97 -1.60 -4.36
C ILE A 54 -4.85 -0.52 -3.29
N ILE A 55 -3.62 -0.20 -2.88
CA ILE A 55 -3.39 0.68 -1.75
C ILE A 55 -2.32 1.68 -2.10
N GLY A 56 -2.63 2.96 -1.91
CA GLY A 56 -1.64 4.01 -2.11
C GLY A 56 -0.40 3.78 -1.25
N ILE A 57 0.80 3.99 -1.78
CA ILE A 57 2.03 3.93 -0.98
C ILE A 57 2.69 5.30 -0.86
N LYS A 58 3.24 5.59 0.31
CA LYS A 58 4.03 6.80 0.53
C LYS A 58 5.40 6.68 -0.15
N SER A 59 5.88 7.80 -0.68
CA SER A 59 7.16 7.91 -1.38
C SER A 59 8.41 7.65 -0.51
N ASN A 60 8.26 7.66 0.82
CA ASN A 60 9.35 7.33 1.76
C ASN A 60 9.47 5.81 2.06
N ARG A 61 8.60 4.97 1.49
CA ARG A 61 8.72 3.52 1.59
C ARG A 61 9.95 3.04 0.82
N THR A 62 10.53 1.94 1.29
CA THR A 62 11.69 1.30 0.66
C THR A 62 11.30 0.00 -0.02
N LEU A 63 11.79 -0.19 -1.24
CA LEU A 63 11.50 -1.33 -2.09
C LEU A 63 12.74 -1.79 -2.87
N ALA A 64 12.72 -3.02 -3.35
CA ALA A 64 13.69 -3.58 -4.26
C ALA A 64 13.02 -3.89 -5.61
N LEU A 65 13.71 -3.64 -6.72
CA LEU A 65 13.20 -3.84 -8.09
C LEU A 65 13.34 -5.29 -8.57
N SER A 66 14.17 -6.09 -7.88
CA SER A 66 14.36 -7.50 -8.18
C SER A 66 14.33 -8.32 -6.89
N GLU A 67 13.98 -9.60 -7.03
CA GLU A 67 14.02 -10.55 -5.91
C GLU A 67 15.45 -10.68 -5.35
N ASN A 68 16.45 -10.67 -6.23
CA ASN A 68 17.86 -10.75 -5.85
C ASN A 68 18.26 -9.55 -4.99
N ASP A 69 17.84 -8.34 -5.36
CA ASP A 69 18.10 -7.15 -4.55
C ASP A 69 17.39 -7.22 -3.20
N ALA A 70 16.15 -7.73 -3.16
CA ALA A 70 15.41 -7.92 -1.92
C ALA A 70 16.12 -8.90 -0.96
N LYS A 71 16.61 -10.03 -1.49
CA LYS A 71 17.38 -11.04 -0.74
C LYS A 71 18.72 -10.50 -0.24
N ASN A 72 19.38 -9.66 -1.03
CA ASN A 72 20.65 -9.02 -0.66
C ASN A 72 20.48 -7.75 0.20
N GLY A 73 19.26 -7.43 0.65
CA GLY A 73 19.02 -6.24 1.47
C GLY A 73 19.13 -4.90 0.73
N ARG A 74 19.23 -4.92 -0.60
CA ARG A 74 19.38 -3.74 -1.47
C ARG A 74 18.02 -3.09 -1.72
N TYR A 75 17.60 -2.23 -0.79
CA TYR A 75 16.35 -1.47 -0.91
C TYR A 75 16.62 0.01 -1.17
N GLN A 76 15.80 0.60 -2.04
CA GLN A 76 15.81 2.01 -2.38
C GLN A 76 14.48 2.65 -2.03
N GLN A 77 14.48 3.95 -1.74
CA GLN A 77 13.23 4.66 -1.46
C GLN A 77 12.45 4.88 -2.76
N VAL A 78 11.12 4.79 -2.71
CA VAL A 78 10.24 5.03 -3.88
C VAL A 78 10.53 6.39 -4.53
N ARG A 79 10.76 7.44 -3.74
CA ARG A 79 11.09 8.79 -4.26
C ARG A 79 12.42 8.87 -5.01
N ALA A 80 13.35 7.96 -4.76
CA ALA A 80 14.66 7.94 -5.41
C ALA A 80 14.63 7.14 -6.72
N LEU A 81 13.54 6.43 -6.97
CA LEU A 81 13.36 5.61 -8.17
C LEU A 81 12.67 6.43 -9.25
N GLU A 82 13.28 6.47 -10.43
CA GLU A 82 12.64 6.95 -11.64
C GLU A 82 11.78 5.83 -12.21
N LEU A 83 10.54 5.74 -11.70
CA LEU A 83 9.53 4.84 -12.25
C LEU A 83 8.84 5.51 -13.44
N GLU A 84 8.60 4.72 -14.49
CA GLU A 84 7.82 5.13 -15.65
C GLU A 84 6.33 5.29 -15.26
N GLU A 85 5.68 6.30 -15.84
CA GLU A 85 4.24 6.50 -15.63
C GLU A 85 3.43 5.46 -16.40
N ASP A 86 2.33 5.00 -15.81
CA ASP A 86 1.41 4.00 -16.39
C ASP A 86 2.05 2.63 -16.70
N VAL A 87 3.27 2.38 -16.22
CA VAL A 87 3.94 1.07 -16.27
C VAL A 87 3.91 0.42 -14.89
N ALA A 88 3.48 -0.83 -14.85
CA ALA A 88 3.42 -1.62 -13.64
C ALA A 88 4.72 -2.40 -13.44
N HIS A 89 5.43 -2.12 -12.35
CA HIS A 89 6.67 -2.81 -12.00
C HIS A 89 6.43 -3.81 -10.87
N THR A 90 6.95 -5.02 -11.00
CA THR A 90 6.99 -5.99 -9.90
C THR A 90 8.11 -5.61 -8.95
N VAL A 91 7.77 -5.36 -7.68
CA VAL A 91 8.70 -4.88 -6.65
C VAL A 91 8.54 -5.64 -5.34
N TRP A 92 9.58 -5.65 -4.54
CA TRP A 92 9.58 -6.23 -3.20
C TRP A 92 9.63 -5.10 -2.17
N LEU A 93 8.51 -4.88 -1.48
CA LEU A 93 8.49 -3.93 -0.37
C LEU A 93 9.25 -4.52 0.82
N ARG A 94 10.10 -3.70 1.46
CA ARG A 94 10.86 -4.16 2.62
C ARG A 94 9.94 -4.76 3.67
N GLY A 95 10.14 -6.02 4.06
CA GLY A 95 9.37 -6.71 5.09
C GLY A 95 7.99 -7.21 4.65
N LEU A 96 7.70 -7.20 3.35
CA LEU A 96 6.78 -8.16 2.75
C LEU A 96 7.62 -9.30 2.20
N ASP A 97 7.13 -10.52 2.30
CA ASP A 97 7.75 -11.74 1.76
C ASP A 97 7.13 -12.18 0.42
N PHE A 98 6.24 -11.35 -0.14
CA PHE A 98 5.65 -11.53 -1.45
C PHE A 98 5.87 -10.28 -2.30
N PRO A 99 6.00 -10.42 -3.63
CA PRO A 99 6.11 -9.28 -4.54
C PRO A 99 4.77 -8.56 -4.67
N VAL A 100 4.82 -7.26 -4.97
CA VAL A 100 3.65 -6.43 -5.29
C VAL A 100 3.87 -5.73 -6.62
N ARG A 101 2.78 -5.39 -7.31
CA ARG A 101 2.85 -4.55 -8.51
C ARG A 101 2.69 -3.10 -8.09
N LEU A 102 3.65 -2.26 -8.48
CA LEU A 102 3.65 -0.83 -8.22
C LEU A 102 3.33 -0.08 -9.50
N LEU A 103 2.35 0.82 -9.45
CA LEU A 103 1.98 1.70 -10.54
C LEU A 103 2.21 3.17 -10.14
N LYS A 104 3.02 3.88 -10.92
CA LYS A 104 3.16 5.33 -10.76
C LYS A 104 2.10 6.02 -11.59
N LYS A 105 1.24 6.81 -10.93
CA LYS A 105 0.23 7.64 -11.58
C LYS A 105 0.38 9.09 -11.14
N VAL A 106 0.80 9.95 -12.07
CA VAL A 106 0.90 11.38 -11.78
C VAL A 106 -0.48 12.02 -11.96
N GLN A 107 -1.08 12.42 -10.84
CA GLN A 107 -2.31 13.19 -10.87
C GLN A 107 -2.01 14.62 -11.32
N LYS A 108 -2.32 14.94 -12.58
CA LYS A 108 -2.40 16.33 -13.04
C LYS A 108 -3.62 17.00 -12.40
N ARG A 109 -3.41 17.65 -11.25
CA ARG A 109 -4.43 18.54 -10.67
C ARG A 109 -4.60 19.75 -11.59
N LYS A 110 -5.80 19.97 -12.14
CA LYS A 110 -6.15 21.28 -12.72
C LYS A 110 -6.26 22.30 -11.56
N ARG A 111 -5.14 22.99 -11.29
CA ARG A 111 -4.91 24.17 -10.40
C ARG A 111 -5.24 24.02 -8.90
N PHE A 112 -4.21 23.84 -8.07
CA PHE A 112 -3.66 24.82 -7.11
C PHE A 112 -2.64 24.11 -6.19
N ASN A 113 -1.60 24.83 -5.82
CA ASN A 113 -0.30 24.38 -5.33
C ASN A 113 -0.34 23.44 -4.10
N ARG A 114 0.26 22.23 -4.22
CA ARG A 114 0.99 21.45 -3.19
C ARG A 114 1.30 20.04 -3.73
N ASN A 115 2.59 19.77 -3.96
CA ASN A 115 3.11 18.49 -4.45
C ASN A 115 2.81 17.35 -3.47
N SER A 116 1.96 16.39 -3.87
CA SER A 116 1.87 15.09 -3.25
C SER A 116 1.83 14.00 -4.31
N LEU A 117 2.91 13.22 -4.41
CA LEU A 117 2.97 12.00 -5.20
C LEU A 117 2.15 10.91 -4.48
N SER A 118 1.13 10.39 -5.15
CA SER A 118 0.41 9.18 -4.75
C SER A 118 0.74 8.07 -5.77
N CYS A 119 1.54 7.08 -5.38
CA CYS A 119 1.65 5.84 -6.15
C CYS A 119 0.50 4.92 -5.73
N PHE A 120 -0.15 4.28 -6.70
CA PHE A 120 -1.22 3.30 -6.49
C PHE A 120 -0.69 1.88 -6.65
#